data_AF-A0A350RH41-F1
#
_entry.id   AF-A0A350RH41-F1
#
_cell.length_a   1.000
_cell.length_b   1.000
_cell.length_c   1.000
_cell.angle_alpha   90.00
_cell.angle_beta   90.00
_cell.angle_gamma   90.00
#
_symmetry.space_group_name_H-M   'P 1'
#
loop_
_entity.id
_entity.type
_entity.pdbx_description
1 polymer ?
#
loop_
_entity_poly.entity_id
_entity_poly.type
_entity_poly.pdbx_seq_one_letter_code
_entity_poly.pdbx_strand_id
1 'polypeptide(L)' 'MISRSLRMQGFVMMNYMTQAGKALKELSGWVNTGEIAWREDIQEGFENIPATLQRLYNGANEGKQLLKVSDPH' A
#
# COMPACT_ATOMS: atom_id res chain seq x y z
N MET A 1 -34.12 -9.54 -9.00
CA MET A 1 -32.67 -9.23 -9.13
C MET A 1 -31.85 -10.48 -8.78
N ILE A 2 -31.67 -11.41 -9.73
CA ILE A 2 -30.70 -12.53 -9.70
C ILE A 2 -30.01 -12.68 -11.07
N SER A 3 -30.43 -11.89 -12.08
CA SER A 3 -30.00 -12.01 -13.48
C SER A 3 -28.54 -11.65 -13.79
N ARG A 4 -27.78 -11.12 -12.81
CA ARG A 4 -26.43 -10.57 -13.03
C ARG A 4 -25.29 -11.47 -12.55
N SER A 5 -25.58 -12.64 -11.95
CA SER A 5 -24.57 -13.63 -11.52
C SER A 5 -23.32 -13.00 -10.86
N LEU A 6 -23.52 -12.06 -9.93
CA LEU A 6 -22.43 -11.30 -9.31
C LEU A 6 -21.67 -12.18 -8.28
N ARG A 7 -20.35 -12.03 -8.21
CA ARG A 7 -19.48 -12.64 -7.19
C ARG A 7 -18.84 -11.55 -6.33
N MET A 8 -19.03 -11.65 -5.02
CA MET A 8 -18.32 -10.84 -4.02
C MET A 8 -17.44 -11.77 -3.20
N GLN A 9 -16.15 -11.48 -3.10
CA GLN A 9 -15.19 -12.33 -2.41
C GLN A 9 -14.20 -11.49 -1.62
N GLY A 10 -14.03 -11.83 -0.33
CA GLY A 10 -12.98 -11.28 0.50
C GLY A 10 -11.60 -11.79 0.08
N PHE A 11 -10.60 -10.92 0.21
CA PHE A 11 -9.21 -11.23 -0.04
C PHE A 11 -8.37 -10.82 1.17
N VAL A 12 -7.50 -11.72 1.61
CA VAL A 12 -6.52 -11.47 2.67
C VAL A 12 -5.18 -11.93 2.15
N MET A 13 -4.21 -11.01 2.06
CA MET A 13 -2.88 -11.27 1.48
C MET A 13 -2.16 -12.45 2.15
N MET A 14 -2.36 -12.65 3.45
CA MET A 14 -1.79 -13.77 4.21
C MET A 14 -2.17 -15.15 3.65
N ASN A 15 -3.32 -15.30 3.00
CA ASN A 15 -3.75 -16.55 2.37
C ASN A 15 -2.96 -16.88 1.09
N TYR A 16 -2.17 -15.92 0.59
CA TYR A 16 -1.44 -15.98 -0.68
C TYR A 16 0.07 -15.77 -0.51
N MET A 17 0.61 -16.01 0.70
CA MET A 17 2.04 -15.81 0.97
C MET A 17 2.95 -16.65 0.09
N THR A 18 2.49 -17.82 -0.37
CA THR A 18 3.26 -18.67 -1.31
C THR A 18 3.45 -18.02 -2.67
N GLN A 19 2.58 -17.07 -3.07
CA GLN A 19 2.72 -16.30 -4.32
C GLN A 19 3.46 -14.97 -4.13
N ALA A 20 3.72 -14.54 -2.89
CA ALA A 20 4.29 -13.22 -2.59
C ALA A 20 5.64 -12.98 -3.29
N GLY A 21 6.52 -13.99 -3.32
CA GLY A 21 7.83 -13.87 -3.97
C GLY A 21 7.73 -13.65 -5.49
N LYS A 22 6.80 -14.34 -6.16
CA LYS A 22 6.52 -14.15 -7.59
C LYS A 22 5.97 -12.73 -7.84
N ALA A 23 4.97 -12.33 -7.05
CA ALA A 23 4.36 -11.01 -7.16
C ALA A 23 5.40 -9.89 -6.98
N LEU A 24 6.28 -10.01 -5.98
CA LEU A 24 7.33 -9.02 -5.74
C LEU A 24 8.29 -8.89 -6.93
N LYS A 25 8.70 -10.01 -7.54
CA LYS A 25 9.57 -10.01 -8.73
C LYS A 25 8.91 -9.30 -9.92
N GLU A 26 7.63 -9.57 -10.18
CA GLU A 26 6.90 -8.96 -11.30
C GLU A 26 6.64 -7.47 -11.05
N LEU A 27 6.13 -7.12 -9.87
CA LEU A 27 5.83 -5.74 -9.48
C LEU A 27 7.09 -4.87 -9.47
N SER A 28 8.20 -5.35 -8.92
CA SER A 28 9.47 -4.60 -8.95
C SER A 28 9.99 -4.40 -10.38
N GLY A 29 9.81 -5.39 -11.26
CA GLY A 29 10.09 -5.24 -12.69
C GLY A 29 9.32 -4.06 -13.30
N TRP A 30 8.00 -4.02 -13.09
CA TRP A 30 7.15 -2.95 -13.63
C TRP A 30 7.41 -1.57 -13.01
N VAL A 31 7.80 -1.51 -11.74
CA VAL A 31 8.23 -0.25 -11.12
C VAL A 31 9.52 0.24 -11.80
N ASN A 32 10.49 -0.64 -12.01
CA ASN A 32 11.78 -0.29 -12.63
C ASN A 32 11.64 0.10 -14.10
N THR A 33 10.69 -0.49 -14.84
CA THR A 33 10.41 -0.14 -16.24
C THR A 33 9.52 1.10 -16.39
N GLY A 34 8.96 1.62 -15.28
CA GLY A 34 8.04 2.75 -15.29
C GLY A 34 6.60 2.41 -15.70
N GLU A 35 6.28 1.12 -15.84
CA GLU A 35 4.91 0.64 -16.11
C GLU A 35 3.98 0.83 -14.91
N ILE A 36 4.54 0.87 -13.69
CA ILE A 36 3.82 1.24 -12.47
C ILE A 36 4.29 2.60 -11.98
N ALA A 37 3.39 3.58 -12.05
CA ALA A 37 3.51 4.83 -11.30
C ALA A 37 3.04 4.62 -9.87
N TRP A 38 3.74 5.23 -8.91
CA TRP A 38 3.45 5.10 -7.50
C TRP A 38 3.68 6.45 -6.80
N ARG A 39 3.02 6.67 -5.66
CA ARG A 39 3.10 7.90 -4.88
C ARG A 39 3.18 7.56 -3.40
N GLU A 40 4.11 8.21 -2.72
CA GLU A 40 4.23 8.20 -1.26
C GLU A 40 3.84 9.55 -0.68
N ASP A 41 3.30 9.51 0.53
CA ASP A 41 3.05 10.66 1.38
C ASP A 41 3.85 10.44 2.66
N ILE A 42 4.98 11.13 2.78
CA ILE A 42 5.97 10.90 3.84
C ILE A 42 5.86 12.04 4.86
N GLN A 43 5.61 11.66 6.11
CA GLN A 43 5.73 12.54 7.27
C GLN A 43 7.06 12.24 7.98
N GLU A 44 7.52 13.14 8.83
CA GLU A 44 8.79 12.97 9.56
C GLU A 44 8.60 13.10 11.07
N GLY A 45 9.44 12.44 11.85
CA GLY A 45 9.47 12.55 13.32
C GLY A 45 8.69 11.45 14.03
N PHE A 46 9.33 10.72 14.94
CA PHE A 46 8.71 9.62 15.67
C PHE A 46 7.50 10.07 16.51
N GLU A 47 7.55 11.28 17.03
CA GLU A 47 6.47 11.95 17.76
C GLU A 47 5.20 12.13 16.91
N ASN A 48 5.32 12.12 15.58
CA ASN A 48 4.21 12.32 14.66
C ASN A 48 3.44 11.03 14.31
N ILE A 49 3.74 9.88 14.93
CA ILE A 49 2.99 8.62 14.72
C ILE A 49 1.47 8.81 14.87
N PRO A 50 0.94 9.38 15.97
CA PRO A 50 -0.51 9.48 16.14
C PRO A 50 -1.16 10.39 15.09
N ALA A 51 -0.53 11.54 14.78
CA ALA A 51 -1.01 12.47 13.77
C ALA A 51 -0.97 11.86 12.36
N THR A 52 0.09 11.12 12.04
CA THR A 52 0.27 10.42 10.75
C THR A 52 -0.79 9.33 10.58
N LEU A 53 -1.11 8.57 11.62
CA LEU A 53 -2.18 7.57 11.56
C LEU A 53 -3.55 8.22 11.35
N GLN A 54 -3.82 9.37 11.98
CA GLN A 54 -5.08 10.09 11.77
C GLN A 54 -5.27 10.55 10.31
N ARG A 55 -4.19 10.89 9.59
CA ARG A 55 -4.27 11.24 8.15
C ARG A 55 -4.92 10.14 7.33
N LEU A 56 -4.63 8.87 7.62
CA LEU A 56 -5.24 7.71 6.94
C LEU A 56 -6.75 7.64 7.12
N TYR A 57 -7.24 7.94 8.33
CA TYR A 57 -8.67 7.88 8.65
C TYR A 57 -9.45 9.13 8.23
N ASN A 58 -8.76 10.27 8.10
CA ASN A 58 -9.34 11.52 7.64
C ASN A 58 -9.24 11.71 6.12
N GLY A 59 -8.65 10.74 5.39
CA GLY A 59 -8.46 10.80 3.95
C GLY A 59 -7.49 11.88 3.48
N ALA A 60 -6.57 12.31 4.36
CA ALA A 60 -5.61 13.38 4.06
C ALA A 60 -4.35 12.87 3.34
N ASN A 61 -4.15 11.55 3.25
CA ASN A 61 -2.98 10.95 2.62
C ASN A 61 -3.11 10.90 1.09
N GLU A 62 -2.06 11.31 0.38
CA GLU A 62 -1.98 11.18 -1.07
C GLU A 62 -1.11 9.98 -1.47
N GLY A 63 -1.73 8.81 -1.62
CA GLY A 63 -1.02 7.57 -1.92
C GLY A 63 -0.59 6.85 -0.63
N LYS A 64 0.61 6.24 -0.65
CA LYS A 64 1.08 5.43 0.49
C LYS A 64 1.60 6.34 1.61
N GLN A 65 0.84 6.41 2.70
CA GLN A 65 1.27 7.09 3.92
C GLN A 65 2.47 6.36 4.55
N LEU A 66 3.54 7.10 4.83
CA LEU A 66 4.73 6.66 5.53
C LEU A 66 5.13 7.68 6.60
N LEU A 67 5.89 7.21 7.60
CA LEU A 67 6.53 8.06 8.59
C LEU A 67 8.02 7.73 8.63
N LYS A 68 8.85 8.71 8.33
CA LYS A 68 10.30 8.65 8.48
C LYS A 68 10.66 8.89 9.96
N VAL A 69 11.17 7.86 10.60
CA VAL A 69 11.55 7.89 12.03
C VAL A 69 13.03 8.22 12.26
N SER A 70 13.88 7.98 11.26
CA SER A 70 15.30 8.32 11.28
C SER A 70 15.83 8.41 9.85
N ASP A 71 16.99 9.03 9.67
CA ASP A 71 17.73 8.95 8.41
C ASP A 71 18.31 7.53 8.21
N PRO A 72 18.39 7.04 6.95
CA PRO A 72 19.10 5.82 6.64
C PRO A 72 20.60 6.00 6.97
N HIS A 73 21.16 5.04 7.69
CA HIS A 73 22.60 4.94 7.98
C HIS A 73 23.39 4.41 6.78
#